data_AF-A0A7L7YLH8-F1
#
_entry.id   AF-A0A7L7YLH8-F1
#
_cell.length_a   1.000
_cell.length_b   1.000
_cell.length_c   1.000
_cell.angle_alpha   90.00
_cell.angle_beta   90.00
_cell.angle_gamma   90.00
#
_symmetry.space_group_name_H-M   'P 1'
#
loop_
_entity.id
_entity.type
_entity.pdbx_description
1 polymer ?
#
loop_
_entity_poly.entity_id
_entity_poly.type
_entity_poly.pdbx_seq_one_letter_code
_entity_poly.pdbx_strand_id
1 'polypeptide(L)'
;MSEIDFINFNHHSNLEQEFGNGYIRLIDSSFDKDTGHYQVESKILDKSYNMVGNLTIDGYIHNSYKDDHNMYLKFSTEIDLKGDMEKILSLGKGL
;
A
#
# COMPACT_ATOMS: atom_id res chain seq x y z
N MET A 1 -9.64 14.62 -1.78
CA MET A 1 -9.51 13.22 -2.24
C MET A 1 -8.14 13.11 -2.88
N SER A 2 -7.18 12.51 -2.18
CA SER A 2 -5.85 12.23 -2.73
C SER A 2 -5.97 11.01 -3.63
N GLU A 3 -5.93 11.24 -4.93
CA GLU A 3 -5.84 10.22 -5.96
C GLU A 3 -4.48 9.51 -5.77
N ILE A 4 -4.51 8.24 -5.37
CA ILE A 4 -3.31 7.42 -5.25
C ILE A 4 -2.97 6.97 -6.68
N ASP A 5 -1.94 7.59 -7.25
CA ASP A 5 -1.51 7.35 -8.62
C ASP A 5 -0.55 6.14 -8.65
N PHE A 6 -1.10 4.94 -8.87
CA PHE A 6 -0.37 3.66 -8.86
C PHE A 6 0.57 3.44 -10.07
N ILE A 7 0.72 4.43 -10.97
CA ILE A 7 1.39 4.23 -12.26
C ILE A 7 2.85 4.73 -12.27
N ASN A 8 3.33 5.38 -11.20
CA ASN A 8 4.66 6.02 -11.16
C ASN A 8 5.64 5.39 -10.15
N PHE A 9 5.69 4.05 -10.10
CA PHE A 9 6.60 3.29 -9.22
C PHE A 9 8.12 3.48 -9.47
N ASN A 10 8.53 4.29 -10.46
CA ASN A 10 9.95 4.61 -10.71
C ASN A 10 10.47 5.84 -9.94
N HIS A 11 9.63 6.51 -9.15
CA HIS A 11 10.09 7.59 -8.27
C HIS A 11 10.14 7.11 -6.82
N HIS A 12 11.37 6.84 -6.35
CA HIS A 12 11.75 6.70 -4.94
C HIS A 12 11.52 8.00 -4.14
N SER A 13 10.31 8.54 -4.18
CA SER A 13 9.85 9.56 -3.23
C SER A 13 9.18 8.82 -2.09
N ASN A 14 9.60 9.11 -0.85
CA ASN A 14 9.00 8.61 0.39
C ASN A 14 7.48 8.90 0.41
N LEU A 15 6.68 8.02 -0.21
CA LEU A 15 5.24 8.13 -0.24
C LEU A 15 4.74 7.82 1.15
N GLU A 16 4.23 8.84 1.81
CA GLU A 16 3.66 8.75 3.14
C GLU A 16 2.19 9.14 3.06
N GLN A 17 1.34 8.31 3.65
CA GLN A 17 -0.10 8.50 3.70
C GLN A 17 -0.56 8.54 5.15
N GLU A 18 -1.46 9.46 5.48
CA GLU A 18 -2.09 9.51 6.79
C GLU A 18 -2.88 8.21 7.05
N PHE A 19 -2.73 7.66 8.26
CA PHE A 19 -3.42 6.48 8.75
C PHE A 19 -4.01 6.78 10.12
N GLY A 20 -5.17 7.43 10.12
CA GLY A 20 -5.83 7.95 11.33
C GLY A 20 -4.89 8.89 12.10
N ASN A 21 -4.47 8.47 13.29
CA ASN A 21 -3.54 9.17 14.15
C ASN A 21 -2.06 8.80 13.90
N GLY A 22 -1.72 8.26 12.74
CA GLY A 22 -0.35 7.90 12.38
C GLY A 22 -0.14 7.99 10.87
N TYR A 23 0.85 7.26 10.38
CA TYR A 23 1.25 7.29 8.97
C TYR A 23 1.56 5.88 8.46
N ILE A 24 1.26 5.62 7.20
CA ILE A 24 1.81 4.51 6.43
C ILE A 24 2.87 5.10 5.51
N ARG A 25 4.11 4.61 5.61
CA ARG A 25 5.23 5.04 4.75
C ARG A 25 5.67 3.89 3.87
N LEU A 26 5.65 4.11 2.56
CA LEU A 26 6.20 3.19 1.58
C LEU A 26 7.72 3.02 1.81
N ILE A 27 8.17 1.77 1.89
CA ILE A 27 9.59 1.41 1.97
C ILE A 27 10.07 0.99 0.58
N ASP A 28 9.33 0.07 -0.02
CA ASP A 28 9.71 -0.58 -1.27
C ASP A 28 8.46 -1.04 -2.02
N SER A 29 8.61 -1.23 -3.32
CA SER A 29 7.56 -1.74 -4.19
C SER A 29 8.16 -2.28 -5.47
N SER A 30 7.65 -3.40 -5.93
CA SER A 30 8.05 -4.01 -7.19
C SER A 30 6.85 -4.42 -8.01
N PHE A 31 7.00 -4.36 -9.33
CA PHE A 31 6.02 -4.89 -10.28
C PHE A 31 6.74 -5.62 -11.41
N ASP A 32 6.47 -6.91 -11.53
CA ASP A 32 6.90 -7.72 -12.65
C ASP A 32 5.78 -7.77 -13.69
N LYS A 33 6.05 -7.16 -14.85
CA LYS A 33 5.10 -7.08 -15.96
C LYS A 33 4.85 -8.42 -16.64
N ASP A 34 5.83 -9.33 -16.61
CA ASP A 34 5.75 -10.61 -17.30
C ASP A 34 4.85 -11.59 -16.54
N THR A 35 4.94 -11.56 -15.21
CA THR A 35 4.11 -12.40 -14.33
C THR A 35 2.86 -11.69 -13.80
N GLY A 36 2.79 -10.37 -13.94
CA GLY A 36 1.76 -9.53 -13.32
C GLY A 36 1.87 -9.45 -11.80
N HIS A 37 2.97 -9.96 -11.23
CA HIS A 37 3.23 -9.98 -9.80
C HIS A 37 3.57 -8.58 -9.31
N TYR A 38 2.95 -8.14 -8.22
CA TYR A 38 3.28 -6.89 -7.56
C TYR A 38 3.45 -7.11 -6.06
N GLN A 39 4.40 -6.38 -5.47
CA GLN A 39 4.68 -6.39 -4.04
C GLN A 39 4.85 -4.96 -3.57
N VAL A 40 4.33 -4.65 -2.37
CA VAL A 40 4.47 -3.36 -1.69
C VAL A 40 4.84 -3.62 -0.25
N GLU A 41 5.87 -2.92 0.23
CA GLU A 41 6.31 -2.96 1.62
C GLU A 41 6.21 -1.57 2.24
N SER A 42 5.63 -1.49 3.44
CA SER A 42 5.38 -0.23 4.13
C SER A 42 5.60 -0.34 5.64
N LYS A 43 5.95 0.78 6.27
CA LYS A 43 5.97 0.94 7.74
C LYS A 43 4.70 1.61 8.19
N ILE A 44 4.22 1.23 9.38
CA ILE A 44 3.19 1.94 10.12
C ILE A 44 3.89 2.71 11.23
N LEU A 45 3.68 4.02 11.25
CA LEU A 45 4.30 4.95 12.16
C LEU A 45 3.24 5.63 13.03
N ASP A 46 3.58 5.94 14.28
CA ASP A 46 2.79 6.85 15.11
C ASP A 46 2.99 8.33 14.72
N LYS A 47 2.30 9.27 15.39
CA LYS A 47 2.45 10.73 15.15
C LYS A 47 3.88 11.26 15.36
N SER A 48 4.66 10.55 16.15
CA SER A 48 6.05 10.89 16.46
C SER A 48 7.03 10.17 15.53
N TYR A 49 6.53 9.54 14.46
CA TYR A 49 7.31 8.80 13.47
C TYR A 49 8.02 7.56 14.03
N ASN A 50 7.59 7.03 15.18
CA ASN A 50 8.09 5.76 15.67
C ASN A 50 7.38 4.61 14.93
N MET A 51 8.15 3.60 14.54
CA MET A 51 7.59 2.40 13.94
C MET A 51 6.78 1.60 14.97
N VAL A 52 5.53 1.30 14.63
CA VAL A 52 4.65 0.44 15.42
C VAL A 52 4.32 -0.88 14.71
N GLY A 53 4.56 -0.94 13.40
CA GLY A 53 4.36 -2.15 12.60
C GLY A 53 4.75 -1.97 11.14
N ASN A 54 4.43 -2.99 10.35
CA ASN A 54 4.68 -3.08 8.92
C ASN A 54 3.42 -3.57 8.22
N LEU A 55 3.24 -3.11 6.99
CA LEU A 55 2.21 -3.56 6.07
C LEU A 55 2.90 -4.08 4.81
N THR A 56 2.66 -5.33 4.48
CA THR A 56 3.10 -5.94 3.22
C THR A 56 1.87 -6.29 2.41
N ILE A 57 1.88 -5.93 1.13
CA ILE A 57 0.85 -6.30 0.16
C ILE A 57 1.56 -7.08 -0.93
N ASP A 58 1.06 -8.28 -1.21
CA ASP A 58 1.59 -9.15 -2.27
C ASP A 58 0.44 -9.59 -3.17
N GLY A 59 0.65 -9.67 -4.47
CA GLY A 59 -0.46 -9.98 -5.36
C GLY A 59 -0.12 -10.15 -6.82
N TYR A 60 -1.15 -10.51 -7.59
CA TYR A 60 -1.04 -10.75 -9.03
C TYR A 60 -2.16 -10.05 -9.76
N ILE A 61 -1.83 -9.37 -10.86
CA ILE A 61 -2.78 -8.90 -11.85
C ILE A 61 -2.93 -9.98 -12.92
N HIS A 62 -4.08 -10.65 -12.95
CA HIS A 62 -4.36 -11.74 -13.88
C HIS A 62 -4.88 -11.26 -15.23
N ASN A 63 -5.63 -10.15 -15.24
CA ASN A 63 -6.15 -9.57 -16.46
C ASN A 63 -6.37 -8.07 -16.24
N SER A 64 -5.90 -7.27 -17.20
CA SER A 64 -6.14 -5.84 -17.24
C SER A 64 -6.57 -5.44 -18.65
N TYR A 65 -7.74 -4.83 -18.78
CA TYR A 65 -8.24 -4.28 -20.03
C TYR A 65 -8.77 -2.88 -19.80
N LYS A 66 -8.53 -1.98 -20.74
CA LYS A 66 -9.03 -0.61 -20.70
C LYS A 66 -9.61 -0.26 -22.06
N ASP A 67 -10.80 0.31 -22.07
CA ASP A 67 -11.41 0.96 -23.23
C ASP A 67 -11.73 2.43 -22.91
N ASP A 68 -12.36 3.12 -23.87
CA ASP A 68 -12.69 4.54 -23.77
C ASP A 68 -13.62 4.88 -22.60
N HIS A 69 -14.34 3.89 -22.05
CA HIS A 69 -15.36 4.07 -21.01
C HIS A 69 -15.10 3.25 -19.74
N ASN A 70 -14.32 2.16 -19.82
CA ASN A 70 -14.17 1.18 -18.77
C ASN A 70 -12.71 0.80 -18.52
N MET A 71 -12.44 0.49 -17.25
CA MET A 71 -11.24 -0.22 -16.83
C MET A 71 -11.67 -1.51 -16.14
N TYR A 72 -11.22 -2.65 -16.68
CA TYR A 72 -11.40 -3.96 -16.08
C TYR A 72 -10.07 -4.44 -15.50
N LEU A 73 -10.08 -4.80 -14.22
CA LEU A 73 -8.93 -5.35 -13.51
C LEU A 73 -9.36 -6.59 -12.74
N LYS A 74 -8.72 -7.72 -13.02
CA LYS A 74 -8.83 -8.95 -12.24
C LYS A 74 -7.51 -9.23 -11.55
N PHE A 75 -7.52 -9.27 -10.23
CA PHE A 75 -6.32 -9.43 -9.43
C PHE A 75 -6.58 -10.26 -8.18
N SER A 76 -5.51 -10.78 -7.59
CA SER A 76 -5.48 -11.38 -6.26
C SER A 76 -4.56 -10.58 -5.36
N THR A 77 -4.93 -10.42 -4.10
CA THR A 77 -4.12 -9.69 -3.11
C THR A 77 -4.08 -10.46 -1.80
N GLU A 78 -2.88 -10.60 -1.26
CA GLU A 78 -2.60 -10.96 0.12
C GLU A 78 -2.10 -9.73 0.86
N ILE A 79 -2.60 -9.53 2.08
CA ILE A 79 -2.22 -8.41 2.93
C ILE A 79 -1.75 -8.98 4.26
N ASP A 80 -0.52 -8.64 4.63
CA ASP A 80 0.09 -9.03 5.89
C ASP A 80 0.39 -7.80 6.73
N LEU A 81 -0.17 -7.78 7.93
CA LEU A 81 -0.06 -6.69 8.89
C LEU A 81 0.61 -7.21 10.15
N LYS A 82 1.83 -6.75 10.43
CA LYS A 82 2.67 -7.23 11.54
C LYS A 82 3.13 -6.09 12.44
N GLY A 83 3.20 -6.34 13.74
CA GLY A 83 3.65 -5.36 14.73
C GLY A 83 2.81 -5.37 16.00
N ASP A 84 2.81 -4.24 16.71
CA ASP A 84 2.02 -4.04 17.91
C ASP A 84 0.56 -3.75 17.52
N MET A 85 -0.27 -4.80 17.45
CA MET A 85 -1.66 -4.68 16.98
C MET A 85 -2.49 -3.74 17.85
N GLU A 86 -2.26 -3.68 19.16
CA GLU A 86 -2.98 -2.75 20.03
C GLU A 86 -2.67 -1.30 19.66
N LYS A 87 -1.38 -0.98 19.46
CA LYS A 87 -0.98 0.35 18.99
C LYS A 87 -1.49 0.65 17.60
N ILE A 88 -1.34 -0.27 16.65
CA ILE A 88 -1.81 -0.09 15.27
C ILE A 88 -3.32 0.19 15.24
N LEU A 89 -4.11 -0.62 15.94
CA LEU A 89 -5.56 -0.41 16.04
C LEU A 89 -5.92 0.89 16.76
N SER A 90 -5.09 1.34 17.72
CA SER A 90 -5.30 2.63 18.38
C SER A 90 -5.08 3.83 17.46
N LEU A 91 -4.24 3.69 16.42
CA LEU A 91 -4.05 4.74 15.42
C LEU A 91 -5.30 4.95 14.57
N GLY A 92 -6.01 3.87 14.22
CA GLY A 92 -7.22 3.90 13.42
C GLY A 92 -8.47 4.40 14.16
N LYS A 93 -8.43 4.56 15.49
CA LYS A 93 -9.56 5.12 16.27
C LYS A 93 -9.75 6.60 15.92
N GLY A 94 -10.63 6.87 14.95
CA GLY A 94 -10.92 8.21 14.44
C GLY A 94 -11.15 8.27 12.92
N LEU A 95 -10.96 7.16 12.19
CA LEU A 95 -11.43 6.97 10.81
C LEU A 95 -12.93 6.63 10.76
#